data_AF-A0A6V7P7Z5-F1
#
_entry.id   AF-A0A6V7P7Z5-F1
#
_cell.length_a   1.000
_cell.length_b   1.000
_cell.length_c   1.000
_cell.angle_alpha   90.00
_cell.angle_beta   90.00
_cell.angle_gamma   90.00
#
_symmetry.space_group_name_H-M   'P 1'
#
loop_
_entity.id
_entity.type
_entity.pdbx_description
1 polymer ?
#
loop_
_entity_poly.entity_id
_entity_poly.type
_entity_poly.pdbx_seq_one_letter_code
_entity_poly.pdbx_strand_id
1 'polypeptide(L)'
;MSSCGSHGAVGSDGAASAAYVWVGNSMAQCPGQCAWPFHQPVYGPQSPPLVAPNGDVGADGMVINLAGLLAGAVTNPFGGGYFVGDALAPVEVAAACAGVYGKGAYPGYAGELPVDSATGGSYNVEGVNGRKFLVPAMFDPLTSTCSPVV
;
A
#
# COMPACT_ATOMS: atom_id res chain seq x y z
N MET A 1 15.04 7.02 10.00
CA MET A 1 14.21 5.92 9.47
C MET A 1 12.93 6.54 8.95
N SER A 2 12.71 6.49 7.64
CA SER A 2 11.50 7.00 7.00
C SER A 2 10.52 5.84 6.85
N SER A 3 9.62 5.68 7.82
CA SER A 3 8.56 4.67 7.73
C SER A 3 7.22 5.35 7.48
N CYS A 4 6.42 4.77 6.58
CA CYS A 4 5.06 5.22 6.26
C CYS A 4 4.02 4.68 7.25
N GLY A 5 4.43 3.71 8.09
CA GLY A 5 3.59 3.11 9.11
C GLY A 5 4.17 1.79 9.60
N SER A 6 3.43 1.10 10.44
CA SER A 6 3.72 -0.26 10.90
C SER A 6 2.43 -0.95 11.34
N HIS A 7 2.46 -2.27 11.40
CA HIS A 7 1.49 -3.02 12.18
C HIS A 7 2.22 -3.81 13.27
N GLY A 8 1.48 -4.24 14.28
CA GLY A 8 2.01 -5.01 15.39
C GLY A 8 0.89 -5.58 16.24
N ALA A 9 1.24 -6.14 17.39
CA ALA A 9 0.28 -6.73 18.31
C ALA A 9 0.43 -6.17 19.73
N VAL A 10 -0.71 -6.09 20.42
CA VAL A 10 -0.79 -5.80 21.86
C VAL A 10 -1.39 -7.01 22.58
N GLY A 11 -0.89 -7.28 23.79
CA GLY A 11 -1.29 -8.41 24.63
C GLY A 11 -0.08 -9.20 25.13
N SER A 12 -0.18 -9.75 26.34
CA SER A 12 0.81 -10.63 26.97
C SER A 12 0.27 -12.05 27.06
N ASP A 13 1.16 -13.04 27.22
CA ASP A 13 0.82 -14.45 27.38
C ASP A 13 -0.34 -14.64 28.39
N GLY A 14 -1.49 -15.09 27.90
CA GLY A 14 -2.71 -15.36 28.67
C GLY A 14 -3.85 -14.33 28.55
N ALA A 15 -3.63 -13.17 27.93
CA ALA A 15 -4.70 -12.22 27.57
C ALA A 15 -5.04 -12.30 26.07
N ALA A 16 -6.24 -11.87 25.69
CA ALA A 16 -6.61 -11.76 24.28
C ALA A 16 -5.65 -10.79 23.57
N SER A 17 -4.89 -11.30 22.60
CA SER A 17 -4.00 -10.50 21.77
C SER A 17 -4.78 -9.80 20.66
N ALA A 18 -4.41 -8.56 20.33
CA ALA A 18 -5.03 -7.78 19.27
C ALA A 18 -3.95 -7.20 18.34
N ALA A 19 -4.16 -7.35 17.03
CA ALA A 19 -3.35 -6.67 16.03
C ALA A 19 -3.78 -5.20 15.92
N TYR A 20 -2.82 -4.31 15.66
CA TYR A 20 -3.06 -2.91 15.38
C TYR A 20 -2.26 -2.45 14.17
N VAL A 21 -2.75 -1.40 13.52
CA VAL A 21 -2.07 -0.72 12.42
C VAL A 21 -1.87 0.74 12.81
N TRP A 22 -0.67 1.25 12.59
CA TRP A 22 -0.31 2.66 12.73
C TRP A 22 0.13 3.19 11.37
N VAL A 23 -0.51 4.25 10.89
CA VAL A 23 -0.21 4.89 9.60
C VAL A 23 0.26 6.31 9.87
N GLY A 24 1.40 6.68 9.28
CA GLY A 24 1.89 8.04 9.29
C GLY A 24 1.18 8.91 8.26
N ASN A 25 1.16 10.22 8.48
CA ASN A 25 0.80 11.20 7.45
C ASN A 25 1.83 11.17 6.31
N SER A 26 1.41 10.65 5.16
CA SER A 26 2.28 10.47 3.98
C SER A 26 2.91 11.75 3.44
N MET A 27 2.29 12.92 3.64
CA MET A 27 2.84 14.20 3.17
C MET A 27 3.86 14.79 4.17
N ALA A 28 3.76 14.46 5.45
CA ALA A 28 4.73 14.89 6.45
C ALA A 28 5.91 13.91 6.59
N GLN A 29 5.65 12.61 6.44
CA GLN A 29 6.65 11.56 6.51
C GLN A 29 7.06 11.11 5.10
N CYS A 30 8.09 11.75 4.54
CA CYS A 30 8.70 11.38 3.25
C CYS A 30 7.69 11.22 2.08
N PRO A 31 7.18 12.34 1.53
CA PRO A 31 6.21 12.35 0.43
C PRO A 31 6.57 11.43 -0.75
N GLY A 32 7.82 11.49 -1.20
CA GLY A 32 8.30 10.68 -2.32
C GLY A 32 8.48 9.19 -2.02
N GLN A 33 8.09 8.72 -0.84
CA GLN A 33 8.01 7.30 -0.51
C GLN A 33 6.59 6.94 -0.10
N CYS A 34 6.01 7.70 0.84
CA CYS A 34 4.74 7.36 1.47
C CYS A 34 3.51 7.83 0.70
N ALA A 35 3.68 8.72 -0.28
CA ALA A 35 2.61 9.17 -1.16
C ALA A 35 2.83 8.77 -2.62
N TRP A 36 3.81 7.93 -2.94
CA TRP A 36 3.94 7.38 -4.29
C TRP A 36 2.75 6.44 -4.58
N PRO A 37 2.04 6.56 -5.73
CA PRO A 37 2.45 7.22 -6.96
C PRO A 37 1.90 8.64 -7.15
N PHE A 38 1.30 9.24 -6.13
CA PHE A 38 0.73 10.60 -6.17
C PHE A 38 1.75 11.72 -5.90
N HIS A 39 2.96 11.36 -5.49
CA HIS A 39 4.09 12.27 -5.33
C HIS A 39 5.34 11.73 -6.04
N GLN A 40 6.18 12.66 -6.51
CA GLN A 40 7.46 12.33 -7.16
C GLN A 40 8.33 11.46 -6.24
N PRO A 41 8.83 10.30 -6.69
CA PRO A 41 9.61 9.43 -5.84
C PRO A 41 11.01 9.98 -5.56
N VAL A 42 11.55 9.69 -4.38
CA VAL A 42 12.90 10.17 -3.98
C VAL A 42 14.01 9.51 -4.81
N TYR A 43 13.79 8.27 -5.25
CA TYR A 43 14.72 7.48 -6.05
C TYR A 43 13.97 6.67 -7.12
N GLY A 44 14.70 6.14 -8.10
CA GLY A 44 14.12 5.37 -9.19
C GLY A 44 13.52 6.24 -10.30
N PRO A 45 12.68 5.66 -11.18
CA PRO A 45 12.11 6.36 -12.32
C PRO A 45 11.32 7.59 -11.91
N GLN A 46 11.56 8.69 -12.62
CA GLN A 46 11.03 10.02 -12.31
C GLN A 46 9.79 10.37 -13.16
N SER A 47 8.97 9.36 -13.48
CA SER A 47 7.69 9.54 -14.19
C SER A 47 6.80 10.55 -13.45
N PRO A 48 6.01 11.37 -14.17
CA PRO A 48 5.08 12.29 -13.53
C PRO A 48 4.15 11.56 -12.56
N PRO A 49 3.86 12.15 -11.38
CA PRO A 49 2.96 11.53 -10.42
C PRO A 49 1.53 11.41 -10.96
N LEU A 50 0.81 10.41 -10.50
CA LEU A 50 -0.62 10.28 -10.75
C LEU A 50 -1.39 11.36 -10.00
N VAL A 51 -2.57 11.72 -10.49
CA VAL A 51 -3.49 12.60 -9.77
C VAL A 51 -4.17 11.81 -8.66
N ALA A 52 -4.16 12.37 -7.46
CA ALA A 52 -4.77 11.80 -6.26
C ALA A 52 -6.31 11.76 -6.42
N PRO A 53 -6.98 10.59 -6.31
CA PRO A 53 -8.39 10.44 -6.64
C PRO A 53 -9.37 11.18 -5.71
N ASN A 54 -8.94 11.57 -4.51
CA ASN A 54 -9.73 12.40 -3.59
C ASN A 54 -9.15 13.82 -3.42
N GLY A 55 -8.19 14.21 -4.25
CA GLY A 55 -7.64 15.57 -4.31
C GLY A 55 -6.60 15.92 -3.24
N ASP A 56 -6.30 15.01 -2.31
CA ASP A 56 -5.25 15.19 -1.29
C ASP A 56 -4.22 14.06 -1.38
N VAL A 57 -3.03 14.42 -1.87
CA VAL A 57 -1.88 13.50 -2.05
C VAL A 57 -1.48 12.79 -0.76
N GLY A 58 -1.54 13.48 0.37
CA GLY A 58 -1.18 12.91 1.67
C GLY A 58 -2.23 11.90 2.14
N ALA A 59 -3.51 12.27 2.07
CA ALA A 59 -4.60 11.39 2.47
C ALA A 59 -4.72 10.15 1.57
N ASP A 60 -4.61 10.32 0.26
CA ASP A 60 -4.65 9.20 -0.68
C ASP A 60 -3.41 8.28 -0.54
N GLY A 61 -2.24 8.86 -0.23
CA GLY A 61 -1.07 8.10 0.19
C GLY A 61 -1.28 7.32 1.50
N MET A 62 -1.97 7.89 2.49
CA MET A 62 -2.30 7.19 3.73
C MET A 62 -3.18 5.98 3.48
N VAL A 63 -4.12 6.05 2.54
CA VAL A 63 -5.00 4.91 2.18
C VAL A 63 -4.17 3.74 1.61
N ILE A 64 -3.20 4.03 0.74
CA ILE A 64 -2.28 3.00 0.20
C ILE A 64 -1.54 2.29 1.35
N ASN A 65 -0.94 3.07 2.26
CA ASN A 65 -0.19 2.51 3.39
C ASN A 65 -1.09 1.73 4.35
N LEU A 66 -2.28 2.25 4.65
CA LEU A 66 -3.26 1.57 5.48
C LEU A 66 -3.65 0.22 4.89
N ALA A 67 -3.96 0.17 3.59
CA ALA A 67 -4.33 -1.06 2.91
C ALA A 67 -3.21 -2.10 2.95
N GLY A 68 -1.97 -1.70 2.66
CA GLY A 68 -0.82 -2.60 2.70
C GLY A 68 -0.52 -3.13 4.11
N LEU A 69 -0.55 -2.25 5.11
CA LEU A 69 -0.30 -2.61 6.51
C LEU A 69 -1.44 -3.43 7.11
N LEU A 70 -2.68 -3.16 6.73
CA LEU A 70 -3.83 -3.96 7.14
C LEU A 70 -3.75 -5.37 6.56
N ALA A 71 -3.34 -5.51 5.30
CA ALA A 71 -3.08 -6.83 4.71
C ALA A 71 -2.00 -7.57 5.51
N GLY A 72 -0.89 -6.91 5.84
CA GLY A 72 0.16 -7.47 6.71
C GLY A 72 -0.36 -7.87 8.09
N ALA A 73 -1.16 -7.02 8.74
CA ALA A 73 -1.75 -7.31 10.04
C ALA A 73 -2.71 -8.49 10.02
N VAL A 74 -3.43 -8.72 8.90
CA VAL A 74 -4.35 -9.86 8.77
C VAL A 74 -3.59 -11.15 8.45
N THR A 75 -2.58 -11.09 7.59
CA THR A 75 -1.85 -12.29 7.15
C THR A 75 -0.73 -12.68 8.10
N ASN A 76 -0.16 -11.72 8.83
CA ASN A 76 0.95 -11.90 9.76
C ASN A 76 0.78 -11.12 11.09
N PRO A 77 -0.37 -11.26 11.79
CA PRO A 77 -0.73 -10.41 12.95
C PRO A 77 0.28 -10.42 14.09
N PHE A 78 0.99 -11.55 14.28
CA PHE A 78 1.87 -11.80 15.43
C PHE A 78 3.30 -12.16 15.00
N GLY A 79 3.67 -11.91 13.75
CA GLY A 79 5.02 -12.17 13.24
C GLY A 79 5.36 -13.63 12.89
N GLY A 80 4.41 -14.56 13.05
CA GLY A 80 4.56 -15.98 12.69
C GLY A 80 3.59 -16.47 11.61
N GLY A 81 2.95 -15.55 10.90
CA GLY A 81 1.97 -15.83 9.84
C GLY A 81 2.62 -15.89 8.45
N TYR A 82 1.89 -15.37 7.46
CA TYR A 82 2.27 -15.41 6.06
C TYR A 82 3.15 -14.22 5.64
N PHE A 83 4.36 -14.52 5.16
CA PHE A 83 5.33 -13.57 4.60
C PHE A 83 6.22 -14.28 3.56
N VAL A 84 6.98 -13.50 2.80
CA VAL A 84 7.97 -13.96 1.81
C VAL A 84 9.38 -13.74 2.36
N GLY A 85 10.28 -14.70 2.15
CA GLY A 85 11.69 -14.58 2.54
C GLY A 85 12.00 -15.15 3.93
N ASP A 86 13.03 -14.59 4.57
CA ASP A 86 13.51 -15.02 5.88
C ASP A 86 12.64 -14.46 7.02
N ALA A 87 12.37 -15.25 8.06
CA ALA A 87 11.53 -14.83 9.19
C ALA A 87 12.12 -13.67 10.01
N LEU A 88 13.44 -13.47 9.98
CA LEU A 88 14.12 -12.34 10.60
C LEU A 88 14.09 -11.07 9.72
N ALA A 89 13.69 -11.20 8.46
CA ALA A 89 13.53 -10.11 7.51
C ALA A 89 12.31 -10.34 6.59
N PRO A 90 11.09 -10.47 7.16
CA PRO A 90 9.91 -10.89 6.41
C PRO A 90 9.47 -9.79 5.44
N VAL A 91 9.21 -10.17 4.19
CA VAL A 91 8.56 -9.30 3.19
C VAL A 91 7.09 -9.68 3.14
N GLU A 92 6.23 -8.80 3.65
CA GLU A 92 4.81 -9.11 3.78
C GLU A 92 4.03 -8.95 2.46
N VAL A 93 2.81 -9.50 2.44
CA VAL A 93 2.00 -9.73 1.24
C VAL A 93 1.90 -8.53 0.28
N ALA A 94 1.68 -7.31 0.80
CA ALA A 94 1.59 -6.10 -0.01
C ALA A 94 2.97 -5.48 -0.29
N ALA A 95 3.91 -5.60 0.65
CA ALA A 95 5.27 -5.09 0.50
C ALA A 95 6.04 -5.82 -0.61
N ALA A 96 5.77 -7.12 -0.81
CA ALA A 96 6.29 -7.91 -1.93
C ALA A 96 5.83 -7.37 -3.30
N CYS A 97 4.76 -6.58 -3.33
CA CYS A 97 4.14 -6.00 -4.52
C CYS A 97 4.23 -4.48 -4.56
N ALA A 98 5.21 -3.89 -3.85
CA ALA A 98 5.44 -2.46 -3.87
C ALA A 98 5.57 -1.95 -5.32
N GLY A 99 4.74 -0.98 -5.70
CA GLY A 99 4.71 -0.52 -7.10
C GLY A 99 3.49 -0.95 -7.90
N VAL A 100 2.88 -2.07 -7.54
CA VAL A 100 1.91 -2.76 -8.39
C VAL A 100 0.49 -2.39 -7.96
N TYR A 101 -0.19 -1.60 -8.78
CA TYR A 101 -1.59 -1.21 -8.56
C TYR A 101 -2.53 -1.67 -9.67
N GLY A 102 -2.02 -1.83 -10.89
CA GLY A 102 -2.77 -2.27 -12.05
C GLY A 102 -2.02 -3.30 -12.89
N LYS A 103 -2.68 -3.80 -13.93
CA LYS A 103 -2.09 -4.77 -14.85
C LYS A 103 -0.87 -4.16 -15.57
N GLY A 104 0.17 -4.97 -15.75
CA GLY A 104 1.38 -4.55 -16.48
C GLY A 104 2.24 -3.52 -15.74
N ALA A 105 2.05 -3.34 -14.42
CA ALA A 105 2.91 -2.48 -13.62
C ALA A 105 4.39 -2.91 -13.68
N TYR A 106 5.28 -1.94 -13.64
CA TYR A 106 6.74 -2.12 -13.59
C TYR A 106 7.36 -0.90 -12.90
N PRO A 107 8.66 -0.89 -12.53
CA PRO A 107 9.26 0.24 -11.84
C PRO A 107 9.03 1.57 -12.59
N GLY A 108 8.36 2.52 -11.94
CA GLY A 108 8.00 3.82 -12.52
C GLY A 108 6.64 3.90 -13.23
N TYR A 109 5.91 2.78 -13.33
CA TYR A 109 4.58 2.69 -13.91
C TYR A 109 3.66 1.88 -13.00
N ALA A 110 2.61 2.51 -12.47
CA ALA A 110 1.68 1.92 -11.51
C ALA A 110 0.81 0.79 -12.10
N GLY A 111 0.82 0.62 -13.42
CA GLY A 111 -0.05 -0.30 -14.16
C GLY A 111 -1.18 0.43 -14.88
N GLU A 112 -1.94 -0.34 -15.64
CA GLU A 112 -3.18 0.12 -16.27
C GLU A 112 -4.22 0.43 -15.18
N LEU A 113 -4.61 1.69 -15.05
CA LEU A 113 -5.55 2.17 -14.04
C LEU A 113 -6.69 2.97 -14.69
N PRO A 114 -7.94 2.75 -14.28
CA PRO A 114 -9.02 3.69 -14.53
C PRO A 114 -8.65 5.11 -14.08
N VAL A 115 -9.09 6.08 -14.88
CA VAL A 115 -8.93 7.52 -14.59
C VAL A 115 -10.32 8.14 -14.53
N ASP A 116 -10.61 8.83 -13.43
CA ASP A 116 -11.83 9.59 -13.28
C ASP A 116 -11.83 10.79 -14.24
N SER A 117 -12.83 10.89 -15.10
CA SER A 117 -12.87 11.91 -16.16
C SER A 117 -13.08 13.33 -15.65
N ALA A 118 -13.65 13.50 -14.45
CA ALA A 118 -13.92 14.82 -13.88
C ALA A 118 -12.71 15.39 -13.13
N THR A 119 -11.97 14.53 -12.44
CA THR A 119 -10.86 14.91 -11.55
C THR A 119 -9.48 14.58 -12.15
N GLY A 120 -9.41 13.66 -13.11
CA GLY A 120 -8.16 13.08 -13.61
C GLY A 120 -7.53 12.06 -12.67
N GLY A 121 -8.19 11.73 -11.55
CA GLY A 121 -7.66 10.85 -10.51
C GLY A 121 -7.56 9.38 -10.94
N SER A 122 -6.42 8.74 -10.66
CA SER A 122 -6.22 7.30 -10.92
C SER A 122 -6.64 6.46 -9.71
N TYR A 123 -7.33 5.35 -9.96
CA TYR A 123 -7.87 4.49 -8.90
C TYR A 123 -7.99 3.04 -9.36
N ASN A 124 -8.13 2.11 -8.42
CA ASN A 124 -8.48 0.70 -8.68
C ASN A 124 -9.58 0.17 -7.75
N VAL A 125 -10.12 1.02 -6.85
CA VAL A 125 -11.22 0.68 -5.95
C VAL A 125 -12.24 1.81 -5.93
N GLU A 126 -13.52 1.45 -6.06
CA GLU A 126 -14.64 2.36 -5.82
C GLU A 126 -15.13 2.19 -4.37
N GLY A 127 -15.09 3.29 -3.63
CA GLY A 127 -15.57 3.37 -2.26
C GLY A 127 -17.01 3.86 -2.16
N VAL A 128 -17.46 4.00 -0.91
CA VAL A 128 -18.78 4.58 -0.61
C VAL A 128 -18.85 6.06 -0.97
N ASN A 129 -20.05 6.54 -1.30
CA ASN A 129 -20.34 7.94 -1.64
C ASN A 129 -19.48 8.51 -2.78
N GLY A 130 -19.13 7.66 -3.77
CA GLY A 130 -18.38 8.08 -4.95
C GLY A 130 -16.90 8.36 -4.72
N ARG A 131 -16.36 8.06 -3.52
CA ARG A 131 -14.92 8.12 -3.26
C ARG A 131 -14.21 7.04 -4.05
N LYS A 132 -12.98 7.32 -4.47
CA LYS A 132 -12.17 6.41 -5.27
C LYS A 132 -10.82 6.25 -4.59
N PHE A 133 -10.26 5.05 -4.60
CA PHE A 133 -9.03 4.74 -3.89
C PHE A 133 -8.08 3.96 -4.77
N LEU A 134 -6.80 4.08 -4.46
CA LEU A 134 -5.76 3.22 -4.98
C LEU A 134 -5.25 2.34 -3.84
N VAL A 135 -5.23 1.03 -4.03
CA VAL A 135 -4.74 0.06 -3.04
C VAL A 135 -3.73 -0.89 -3.69
N PRO A 136 -2.69 -1.34 -2.96
CA PRO A 136 -1.64 -2.17 -3.54
C PRO A 136 -2.16 -3.56 -3.93
N ALA A 137 -1.50 -4.17 -4.90
CA ALA A 137 -1.62 -5.59 -5.16
C ALA A 137 -1.14 -6.42 -3.96
N MET A 138 -1.62 -7.66 -3.90
CA MET A 138 -1.18 -8.66 -2.93
C MET A 138 -0.42 -9.78 -3.63
N PHE A 139 0.65 -10.27 -3.00
CA PHE A 139 1.40 -11.42 -3.50
C PHE A 139 0.60 -12.71 -3.33
N ASP A 140 0.40 -13.45 -4.42
CA ASP A 140 -0.18 -14.79 -4.41
C ASP A 140 0.95 -15.83 -4.40
N PRO A 141 1.10 -16.63 -3.33
CA PRO A 141 2.17 -17.62 -3.24
C PRO A 141 1.97 -18.82 -4.17
N LEU A 142 0.73 -19.09 -4.60
CA LEU A 142 0.43 -20.24 -5.47
C LEU A 142 0.91 -20.00 -6.89
N THR A 143 0.76 -18.76 -7.37
CA THR A 143 1.19 -18.36 -8.71
C THR A 143 2.54 -17.64 -8.71
N SER A 144 3.03 -17.23 -7.54
CA SER A 144 4.22 -16.38 -7.38
C SER A 144 4.12 -15.06 -8.14
N THR A 145 2.93 -14.45 -8.13
CA THR A 145 2.65 -13.18 -8.83
C THR A 145 1.95 -12.17 -7.93
N CYS A 146 2.10 -10.89 -8.25
CA CYS A 146 1.33 -9.82 -7.64
C CYS A 146 -0.03 -9.67 -8.35
N SER A 147 -1.10 -9.76 -7.58
CA SER A 147 -2.48 -9.67 -8.06
C SER A 147 -3.08 -8.33 -7.63
N PRO A 148 -3.20 -7.34 -8.54
CA PRO A 148 -3.88 -6.09 -8.25
C PRO A 148 -5.40 -6.30 -8.12
N VAL A 149 -6.06 -5.38 -7.41
CA VAL A 149 -7.52 -5.28 -7.47
C VAL A 149 -7.88 -4.73 -8.86
N VAL A 150 -8.77 -5.42 -9.57
CA VAL A 150 -9.23 -5.10 -10.93
C VAL A 150 -10.71 -4.81 -10.96
#